data_AF-A0A1Q3URE8-F1
#
_entry.id   AF-A0A1Q3URE8-F1
#
_cell.length_a   1.000
_cell.length_b   1.000
_cell.length_c   1.000
_cell.angle_alpha   90.00
_cell.angle_beta   90.00
_cell.angle_gamma   90.00
#
_symmetry.space_group_name_H-M   'P 1'
#
loop_
_entity.id
_entity.type
_entity.pdbx_description
1 polymer ?
#
loop_
_entity_poly.entity_id
_entity_poly.type
_entity_poly.pdbx_seq_one_letter_code
_entity_poly.pdbx_strand_id
1 'polypeptide(L)'
;MQIRFPWEPDPAAGAPQPGPDLLDPVPAAPRRRGRPPAGAGRHAEIGAGEGAGGWLFHHLIVSGPATTIASFMAMARGAGVVPWRLDGAELEERVFVQAVSQPPERRGLSVAGCRILARQFRDRAEAHHAKAVALVGVSRACPLDLHALLPVPDPILALGPTHPDALAWLRTQWGVTDGLRQARLLARPKPGGRLPAGQKVIGYGFFTAAPETPQPAIATLESQWPALRFWLTPRPAG
;
A
#
# COMPACT_ATOMS: atom_id res chain seq x y z
N MET A 1 -31.72 -24.20 -0.06
CA MET A 1 -31.11 -22.89 -0.38
C MET A 1 -29.76 -22.83 0.30
N GLN A 2 -28.66 -22.87 -0.46
CA GLN A 2 -27.32 -22.63 0.09
C GLN A 2 -27.06 -21.12 0.05
N ILE A 3 -26.83 -20.52 1.22
CA ILE A 3 -26.46 -19.11 1.35
C ILE A 3 -24.94 -19.02 1.17
N ARG A 4 -24.51 -18.25 0.17
CA ARG A 4 -23.09 -18.00 -0.15
C ARG A 4 -22.66 -16.69 0.50
N PHE A 5 -21.53 -16.67 1.20
CA PHE A 5 -21.04 -15.47 1.89
C PHE A 5 -20.00 -14.70 1.03
N PRO A 6 -19.95 -13.36 1.12
CA PRO A 6 -19.16 -12.51 0.22
C PRO A 6 -17.63 -12.58 0.37
N TRP A 7 -17.11 -13.50 1.18
CA TRP A 7 -15.67 -13.72 1.40
C TRP A 7 -15.23 -15.16 1.10
N GLU A 8 -16.09 -15.99 0.50
CA GLU A 8 -15.67 -17.27 -0.03
C GLU A 8 -14.91 -17.07 -1.35
N PRO A 9 -13.74 -17.70 -1.54
CA PRO A 9 -13.04 -17.66 -2.82
C PRO A 9 -13.88 -18.35 -3.89
N ASP A 10 -13.89 -17.79 -5.11
CA ASP A 10 -14.54 -18.45 -6.23
C ASP A 10 -13.90 -19.81 -6.48
N PRO A 11 -14.69 -20.86 -6.79
CA PRO A 11 -14.10 -22.14 -7.16
C PRO A 11 -13.19 -21.91 -8.35
N ALA A 12 -11.92 -22.29 -8.20
CA ALA A 12 -10.91 -22.21 -9.23
C ALA A 12 -11.45 -22.83 -10.52
N ALA A 13 -11.71 -21.99 -11.53
CA ALA A 13 -12.04 -22.46 -12.86
C ALA A 13 -10.82 -23.20 -13.42
N GLY A 14 -11.03 -24.49 -13.72
CA GLY A 14 -10.05 -25.35 -14.36
C GLY A 14 -9.65 -24.89 -15.76
N ALA A 15 -8.62 -25.58 -16.26
CA ALA A 15 -7.84 -25.39 -17.48
C ALA A 15 -8.67 -25.37 -18.81
N PRO A 16 -8.03 -25.02 -19.95
CA PRO A 16 -8.58 -24.16 -21.00
C PRO A 16 -9.35 -24.89 -22.12
N GLN A 17 -10.18 -24.14 -22.84
CA GLN A 17 -10.82 -24.56 -24.09
C GLN A 17 -10.48 -23.55 -25.21
N PRO A 18 -10.34 -24.02 -26.47
CA PRO A 18 -9.60 -23.34 -27.55
C PRO A 18 -10.42 -22.26 -28.26
N GLY A 19 -9.72 -21.28 -28.84
CA GLY A 19 -10.33 -20.17 -29.58
C GLY A 19 -10.78 -20.53 -30.99
N PRO A 20 -11.40 -19.55 -31.68
CA PRO A 20 -11.24 -19.40 -33.10
C PRO A 20 -10.64 -18.03 -33.48
N ASP A 21 -10.02 -18.07 -34.65
CA ASP A 21 -9.09 -17.15 -35.27
C ASP A 21 -9.66 -15.78 -35.70
N LEU A 22 -8.72 -14.84 -35.74
CA LEU A 22 -8.49 -13.79 -36.76
C LEU A 22 -9.60 -12.76 -37.06
N LEU A 23 -9.34 -11.52 -36.63
CA LEU A 23 -9.42 -10.35 -37.51
C LEU A 23 -8.23 -9.40 -37.24
N ASP A 24 -7.54 -9.04 -38.32
CA ASP A 24 -6.31 -8.24 -38.36
C ASP A 24 -6.47 -6.77 -37.87
N PRO A 25 -5.36 -6.12 -37.45
CA PRO A 25 -5.37 -4.77 -36.89
C PRO A 25 -5.46 -3.66 -37.95
N VAL A 26 -6.28 -2.65 -37.69
CA VAL A 26 -6.35 -1.39 -38.47
C VAL A 26 -5.17 -0.47 -38.09
N PRO A 27 -4.38 0.08 -39.04
CA PRO A 27 -3.20 0.86 -38.74
C PRO A 27 -3.52 2.30 -38.27
N ALA A 28 -2.86 2.73 -37.20
CA ALA A 28 -2.90 4.11 -36.72
C ALA A 28 -2.04 5.06 -37.58
N ALA A 29 -2.60 6.19 -37.98
CA ALA A 29 -1.90 7.25 -38.71
C ALA A 29 -0.88 8.00 -37.83
N PRO A 30 0.27 8.46 -38.38
CA PRO A 30 1.36 9.05 -37.60
C PRO A 30 1.10 10.54 -37.29
N ARG A 31 1.21 10.94 -36.01
CA ARG A 31 1.28 12.36 -35.63
C ARG A 31 2.69 12.78 -35.23
N ARG A 32 3.07 13.91 -35.82
CA ARG A 32 4.44 14.44 -35.99
C ARG A 32 5.09 14.91 -34.69
N ARG A 33 6.42 14.80 -34.68
CA ARG A 33 7.35 15.36 -33.69
C ARG A 33 7.28 16.89 -33.66
N GLY A 34 7.20 17.45 -32.46
CA GLY A 34 7.51 18.85 -32.16
C GLY A 34 8.06 18.95 -30.73
N ARG A 35 9.14 19.71 -30.54
CA ARG A 35 9.86 19.98 -29.27
C ARG A 35 10.27 21.47 -29.31
N PRO A 36 10.57 22.16 -28.18
CA PRO A 36 9.78 22.48 -26.97
C PRO A 36 9.73 24.03 -26.76
N PRO A 37 9.47 24.53 -25.55
CA PRO A 37 10.56 25.27 -24.90
C PRO A 37 10.87 24.82 -23.48
N ALA A 38 12.09 25.14 -23.06
CA ALA A 38 12.67 24.87 -21.76
C ALA A 38 12.14 25.84 -20.69
N GLY A 39 12.14 25.38 -19.43
CA GLY A 39 12.03 26.23 -18.26
C GLY A 39 10.60 26.50 -17.80
N ALA A 40 10.06 25.64 -16.95
CA ALA A 40 9.12 26.00 -15.90
C ALA A 40 8.93 24.77 -15.01
N GLY A 41 9.48 24.81 -13.79
CA GLY A 41 9.02 23.93 -12.73
C GLY A 41 7.52 24.15 -12.56
N ARG A 42 6.73 23.11 -12.81
CA ARG A 42 5.33 23.07 -12.44
C ARG A 42 5.16 21.89 -11.53
N HIS A 43 5.03 22.19 -10.23
CA HIS A 43 4.19 21.40 -9.35
C HIS A 43 2.87 21.22 -10.09
N ALA A 44 2.59 19.99 -10.52
CA ALA A 44 1.30 19.66 -11.09
C ALA A 44 0.30 19.75 -9.93
N GLU A 45 -0.34 20.91 -9.81
CA GLU A 45 -1.61 21.04 -9.09
C GLU A 45 -2.59 20.09 -9.76
N ILE A 46 -2.72 18.90 -9.20
CA ILE A 46 -3.81 17.99 -9.54
C ILE A 46 -5.05 18.65 -8.94
N GLY A 47 -5.93 19.12 -9.82
CA GLY A 47 -7.17 19.79 -9.48
C GLY A 47 -7.93 19.04 -8.40
N ALA A 48 -8.32 19.79 -7.37
CA ALA A 48 -9.28 19.37 -6.37
C ALA A 48 -10.62 19.07 -7.08
N GLY A 49 -10.83 17.80 -7.42
CA GLY A 49 -12.18 17.26 -7.51
C GLY A 49 -12.67 17.03 -6.09
N GLU A 50 -13.50 17.94 -5.58
CA GLU A 50 -14.29 17.70 -4.38
C GLU A 50 -15.17 16.46 -4.58
N GLY A 51 -15.07 15.49 -3.67
CA GLY A 51 -16.09 14.45 -3.48
C GLY A 51 -15.70 13.03 -3.90
N ALA A 52 -14.78 12.40 -3.18
CA ALA A 52 -14.83 11.02 -2.68
C ALA A 52 -13.43 10.61 -2.20
N GLY A 53 -13.34 10.01 -1.01
CA GLY A 53 -12.09 9.41 -0.53
C GLY A 53 -11.54 8.41 -1.56
N GLY A 54 -10.54 8.85 -2.31
CA GLY A 54 -9.96 8.09 -3.42
C GLY A 54 -8.62 7.47 -3.07
N TRP A 55 -8.08 6.69 -4.00
CA TRP A 55 -6.70 6.21 -3.94
C TRP A 55 -5.83 7.02 -4.90
N LEU A 56 -4.66 7.45 -4.46
CA LEU A 56 -3.63 8.04 -5.31
C LEU A 56 -2.61 6.98 -5.69
N PHE A 57 -2.39 6.80 -6.99
CA PHE A 57 -1.32 5.95 -7.48
C PHE A 57 -0.03 6.76 -7.60
N HIS A 58 1.07 6.21 -7.12
CA HIS A 58 2.37 6.87 -7.15
C HIS A 58 3.37 6.07 -7.95
N HIS A 59 4.22 6.78 -8.68
CA HIS A 59 5.47 6.26 -9.21
C HIS A 59 6.62 6.84 -8.39
N LEU A 60 7.43 5.96 -7.80
CA LEU A 60 8.71 6.33 -7.22
C LEU A 60 9.82 5.79 -8.10
N ILE A 61 10.65 6.68 -8.65
CA ILE A 61 11.86 6.32 -9.39
C ILE A 61 13.07 6.59 -8.51
N VAL A 62 13.96 5.61 -8.39
CA VAL A 62 15.22 5.74 -7.65
C VAL A 62 16.38 5.47 -8.59
N SER A 63 17.37 6.35 -8.65
CA SER A 63 18.59 6.15 -9.42
C SER A 63 19.84 6.41 -8.61
N GLY A 64 20.96 5.82 -9.03
CA GLY A 64 22.25 5.97 -8.37
C GLY A 64 23.21 4.84 -8.74
N PRO A 65 24.36 4.72 -8.04
CA PRO A 65 25.31 3.65 -8.27
C PRO A 65 24.66 2.26 -8.16
N ALA A 66 25.03 1.34 -9.06
CA ALA A 66 24.42 0.02 -9.14
C ALA A 66 24.46 -0.78 -7.83
N THR A 67 25.56 -0.69 -7.08
CA THR A 67 25.77 -1.37 -5.79
C THR A 67 24.91 -0.77 -4.69
N THR A 68 24.79 0.55 -4.65
CA THR A 68 23.93 1.27 -3.70
C THR A 68 22.46 0.97 -3.96
N ILE A 69 22.02 0.94 -5.23
CA ILE A 69 20.67 0.53 -5.60
C ILE A 69 20.38 -0.90 -5.14
N ALA A 70 21.30 -1.85 -5.33
CA ALA A 70 21.11 -3.23 -4.88
C ALA A 70 20.97 -3.32 -3.35
N SER A 71 21.76 -2.52 -2.60
CA SER A 71 21.68 -2.46 -1.14
C SER A 71 20.36 -1.88 -0.66
N PHE A 72 19.92 -0.76 -1.27
CA PHE A 72 18.62 -0.16 -1.01
C PHE A 72 17.48 -1.15 -1.30
N MET A 73 17.52 -1.84 -2.43
CA MET A 73 16.52 -2.86 -2.77
C MET A 73 16.45 -3.97 -1.73
N ALA A 74 17.59 -4.44 -1.22
CA ALA A 74 17.61 -5.48 -0.20
C ALA A 74 16.97 -5.01 1.11
N MET A 75 17.25 -3.76 1.52
CA MET A 75 16.66 -3.15 2.72
C MET A 75 15.17 -2.80 2.55
N ALA A 76 14.77 -2.38 1.37
CA ALA A 76 13.38 -2.02 1.06
C ALA A 76 12.43 -3.21 1.09
N ARG A 77 12.94 -4.44 0.98
CA ARG A 77 12.11 -5.63 0.98
C ARG A 77 11.70 -6.04 2.38
N GLY A 78 10.40 -6.25 2.58
CA GLY A 78 9.86 -6.67 3.87
C GLY A 78 8.54 -7.43 3.74
N ALA A 79 7.83 -7.49 4.86
CA ALA A 79 6.54 -8.16 4.96
C ALA A 79 5.40 -7.32 4.37
N GLY A 80 5.59 -6.00 4.24
CA GLY A 80 4.56 -5.07 3.80
C GLY A 80 3.47 -4.84 4.84
N VAL A 81 3.75 -5.13 6.11
CA VAL A 81 2.82 -4.97 7.23
C VAL A 81 3.52 -4.24 8.37
N VAL A 82 2.78 -3.37 9.06
CA VAL A 82 3.24 -2.74 10.30
C VAL A 82 2.81 -3.62 11.48
N PRO A 83 3.74 -4.03 12.37
CA PRO A 83 3.44 -4.94 13.47
C PRO A 83 2.81 -4.21 14.67
N TRP A 84 1.65 -3.59 14.47
CA TRP A 84 0.87 -2.96 15.54
C TRP A 84 0.62 -3.93 16.69
N ARG A 85 0.56 -3.47 17.93
CA ARG A 85 0.02 -4.32 19.00
C ARG A 85 -1.49 -4.40 18.86
N LEU A 86 -2.03 -5.62 18.93
CA LEU A 86 -3.47 -5.85 18.97
C LEU A 86 -3.93 -5.93 20.43
N ASP A 87 -4.84 -5.05 20.82
CA ASP A 87 -5.61 -5.19 22.05
C ASP A 87 -6.86 -6.04 21.79
N GLY A 88 -6.76 -7.33 22.10
CA GLY A 88 -7.85 -8.27 21.92
C GLY A 88 -9.07 -7.99 22.81
N ALA A 89 -8.87 -7.40 23.99
CA ALA A 89 -9.95 -7.09 24.92
C ALA A 89 -10.76 -5.88 24.42
N GLU A 90 -10.08 -4.82 23.98
CA GLU A 90 -10.71 -3.67 23.32
C GLU A 90 -11.46 -4.09 22.06
N LEU A 91 -10.85 -4.97 21.25
CA LEU A 91 -11.50 -5.51 20.05
C LEU A 91 -12.77 -6.31 20.37
N GLU A 92 -12.72 -7.22 21.35
CA GLU A 92 -13.89 -8.00 21.77
C GLU A 92 -15.02 -7.09 22.24
N GLU A 93 -14.73 -6.12 23.10
CA GLU A 93 -15.75 -5.20 23.63
C GLU A 93 -16.35 -4.35 22.51
N ARG A 94 -15.54 -3.81 21.59
CA ARG A 94 -16.03 -3.04 20.45
C ARG A 94 -16.96 -3.84 19.55
N VAL A 95 -16.61 -5.09 19.25
CA VAL A 95 -17.45 -5.99 18.45
C VAL A 95 -18.74 -6.34 19.20
N PHE A 96 -18.67 -6.59 20.51
CA PHE A 96 -19.85 -6.85 21.32
C PHE A 96 -20.80 -5.66 21.35
N VAL A 97 -20.29 -4.45 21.63
CA VAL A 97 -21.07 -3.20 21.64
C VAL A 97 -21.74 -2.99 20.29
N GLN A 98 -21.01 -3.16 19.18
CA GLN A 98 -21.57 -3.04 17.83
C GLN A 98 -22.71 -4.06 17.60
N ALA A 99 -22.51 -5.33 17.99
CA ALA A 99 -23.50 -6.38 17.79
C ALA A 99 -24.77 -6.17 18.63
N VAL A 100 -24.63 -5.73 19.88
CA VAL A 100 -25.76 -5.53 20.81
C VAL A 100 -26.50 -4.21 20.56
N SER A 101 -25.86 -3.23 19.92
CA SER A 101 -26.46 -1.92 19.62
C SER A 101 -27.62 -1.99 18.62
N GLN A 102 -27.75 -3.09 17.87
CA GLN A 102 -28.89 -3.31 16.99
C GLN A 102 -30.19 -3.49 17.81
N PRO A 103 -31.34 -2.91 17.38
CA PRO A 103 -32.62 -3.16 18.03
C PRO A 103 -32.92 -4.66 18.13
N PRO A 104 -33.58 -5.15 19.21
CA PRO A 104 -33.82 -6.58 19.42
C PRO A 104 -34.47 -7.28 18.22
N GLU A 105 -35.42 -6.62 17.57
CA GLU A 105 -36.14 -7.09 16.38
C GLU A 105 -35.23 -7.32 15.15
N ARG A 106 -34.07 -6.68 15.11
CA ARG A 106 -33.09 -6.75 14.00
C ARG A 106 -31.80 -7.49 14.38
N ARG A 107 -31.59 -7.78 15.66
CA ARG A 107 -30.30 -8.26 16.19
C ARG A 107 -29.95 -9.68 15.75
N GLY A 108 -30.94 -10.52 15.45
CA GLY A 108 -30.75 -11.93 15.02
C GLY A 108 -30.06 -12.85 16.04
N LEU A 109 -29.43 -12.29 17.08
CA LEU A 109 -28.68 -12.95 18.13
C LEU A 109 -29.15 -12.44 19.50
N SER A 110 -29.12 -13.33 20.49
CA SER A 110 -29.27 -12.95 21.90
C SER A 110 -28.03 -12.17 22.37
N VAL A 111 -28.13 -11.48 23.51
CA VAL A 111 -26.97 -10.80 24.13
C VAL A 111 -25.83 -11.79 24.40
N ALA A 112 -26.15 -13.00 24.87
CA ALA A 112 -25.17 -14.07 25.04
C ALA A 112 -24.55 -14.50 23.70
N GLY A 113 -25.36 -14.59 22.64
CA GLY A 113 -24.88 -14.85 21.28
C GLY A 113 -23.92 -13.76 20.77
N CYS A 114 -24.21 -12.48 21.03
CA CYS A 114 -23.31 -11.37 20.71
C CYS A 114 -21.96 -11.49 21.45
N ARG A 115 -21.95 -11.90 22.73
CA ARG A 115 -20.70 -12.14 23.48
C ARG A 115 -19.90 -13.29 22.88
N ILE A 116 -20.54 -14.40 22.51
CA ILE A 116 -19.86 -15.54 21.85
C ILE A 116 -19.25 -15.09 20.52
N LEU A 117 -20.02 -14.37 19.69
CA LEU A 117 -19.54 -13.84 18.42
C LEU A 117 -18.32 -12.94 18.60
N ALA A 118 -18.35 -12.03 19.58
CA ALA A 118 -17.24 -11.13 19.86
C ALA A 118 -15.95 -11.88 20.25
N ARG A 119 -16.06 -12.91 21.11
CA ARG A 119 -14.94 -13.77 21.49
C ARG A 119 -14.36 -14.52 20.28
N GLN A 120 -15.21 -15.12 19.47
CA GLN A 120 -14.78 -15.82 18.25
C GLN A 120 -14.08 -14.88 17.27
N PHE A 121 -14.58 -13.65 17.14
CA PHE A 121 -13.95 -12.63 16.31
C PHE A 121 -12.56 -12.26 16.83
N ARG A 122 -12.43 -12.00 18.14
CA ARG A 122 -11.13 -11.73 18.79
C ARG A 122 -10.15 -12.86 18.53
N ASP A 123 -10.52 -14.11 18.81
CA ASP A 123 -9.61 -15.28 18.66
C ASP A 123 -9.13 -15.41 17.20
N ARG A 124 -10.04 -15.19 16.24
CA ARG A 124 -9.72 -15.22 14.81
C ARG A 124 -8.78 -14.08 14.43
N ALA A 125 -9.03 -12.87 14.94
CA ALA A 125 -8.24 -11.68 14.69
C ALA A 125 -6.83 -11.80 15.27
N GLU A 126 -6.69 -12.27 16.51
CA GLU A 126 -5.40 -12.55 17.16
C GLU A 126 -4.60 -13.59 16.38
N ALA A 127 -5.22 -14.71 15.98
CA ALA A 127 -4.55 -15.73 15.19
C ALA A 127 -4.10 -15.22 13.81
N HIS A 128 -4.90 -14.37 13.16
CA HIS A 128 -4.51 -13.74 11.90
C HIS A 128 -3.38 -12.72 12.09
N HIS A 129 -3.49 -11.90 13.13
CA HIS A 129 -2.51 -10.88 13.47
C HIS A 129 -1.16 -11.49 13.83
N ALA A 130 -1.13 -12.53 14.66
CA ALA A 130 0.10 -13.25 15.02
C ALA A 130 0.82 -13.82 13.79
N LYS A 131 0.06 -14.34 12.81
CA LYS A 131 0.63 -14.80 11.53
C LYS A 131 1.25 -13.65 10.74
N ALA A 132 0.59 -12.49 10.67
CA ALA A 132 1.13 -11.32 9.97
C ALA A 132 2.39 -10.79 10.64
N VAL A 133 2.41 -10.67 11.97
CA VAL A 133 3.57 -10.22 12.75
C VAL A 133 4.75 -11.20 12.61
N ALA A 134 4.50 -12.51 12.61
CA ALA A 134 5.56 -13.52 12.43
C ALA A 134 6.29 -13.42 11.08
N LEU A 135 5.71 -12.74 10.08
CA LEU A 135 6.37 -12.50 8.80
C LEU A 135 7.31 -11.29 8.84
N VAL A 136 7.20 -10.39 9.82
CA VAL A 136 8.05 -9.20 9.91
C VAL A 136 9.49 -9.61 10.20
N GLY A 137 10.42 -9.04 9.43
CA GLY A 137 11.85 -9.41 9.48
C GLY A 137 12.22 -10.70 8.72
N VAL A 138 11.26 -11.56 8.40
CA VAL A 138 11.48 -12.83 7.68
C VAL A 138 11.07 -12.70 6.20
N SER A 139 9.85 -12.23 5.94
CA SER A 139 9.31 -12.09 4.60
C SER A 139 10.02 -10.98 3.84
N ARG A 140 10.27 -11.24 2.56
CA ARG A 140 10.80 -10.27 1.58
C ARG A 140 9.84 -10.08 0.42
N ALA A 141 8.56 -10.42 0.59
CA ALA A 141 7.57 -10.45 -0.49
C ALA A 141 7.17 -9.05 -0.96
N CYS A 142 7.07 -8.08 -0.05
CA CYS A 142 6.82 -6.69 -0.40
C CYS A 142 8.11 -6.05 -0.93
N PRO A 143 8.12 -5.49 -2.15
CA PRO A 143 9.33 -4.90 -2.74
C PRO A 143 9.69 -3.52 -2.18
N LEU A 144 8.72 -2.82 -1.57
CA LEU A 144 8.93 -1.51 -0.94
C LEU A 144 8.08 -1.44 0.34
N ASP A 145 8.68 -1.83 1.45
CA ASP A 145 8.10 -1.82 2.79
C ASP A 145 8.67 -0.64 3.59
N LEU A 146 7.81 0.32 3.93
CA LEU A 146 8.22 1.47 4.74
C LEU A 146 8.64 1.08 6.14
N HIS A 147 8.05 0.04 6.74
CA HIS A 147 8.46 -0.39 8.07
C HIS A 147 9.85 -1.04 8.05
N ALA A 148 10.22 -1.70 6.95
CA ALA A 148 11.58 -2.25 6.79
C ALA A 148 12.64 -1.15 6.62
N LEU A 149 12.29 -0.03 5.98
CA LEU A 149 13.20 1.10 5.74
C LEU A 149 13.23 2.11 6.90
N LEU A 150 12.06 2.44 7.43
CA LEU A 150 11.82 3.48 8.43
C LEU A 150 10.89 2.88 9.52
N PRO A 151 11.43 2.05 10.43
CA PRO A 151 10.61 1.32 11.39
C PRO A 151 9.75 2.22 12.26
N VAL A 152 8.52 1.77 12.52
CA VAL A 152 7.63 2.40 13.50
C VAL A 152 8.14 2.01 14.90
N PRO A 153 8.42 2.98 15.80
CA PRO A 153 8.91 2.70 17.13
C PRO A 153 7.92 1.93 18.01
N ASP A 154 8.42 1.09 18.91
CA ASP A 154 7.60 0.29 19.84
C ASP A 154 6.55 1.09 20.62
N PRO A 155 6.85 2.31 21.16
CA PRO A 155 5.84 3.11 21.85
C PRO A 155 4.67 3.49 20.95
N ILE A 156 4.91 3.71 19.65
CA ILE A 156 3.88 4.03 18.67
C ILE A 156 3.12 2.76 18.27
N LEU A 157 3.83 1.65 18.04
CA LEU A 157 3.21 0.34 17.76
C LEU A 157 2.24 -0.09 18.86
N ALA A 158 2.56 0.23 20.12
CA ALA A 158 1.74 -0.12 21.28
C ALA A 158 0.40 0.61 21.34
N LEU A 159 0.28 1.78 20.69
CA LEU A 159 -0.97 2.54 20.63
C LEU A 159 -2.01 1.90 19.70
N GLY A 160 -1.56 1.11 18.72
CA GLY A 160 -2.42 0.51 17.70
C GLY A 160 -2.67 1.42 16.49
N PRO A 161 -3.23 0.85 15.41
CA PRO A 161 -3.26 1.49 14.08
C PRO A 161 -4.22 2.68 13.99
N THR A 162 -5.22 2.77 14.87
CA THR A 162 -6.27 3.81 14.83
C THR A 162 -6.08 4.89 15.88
N HIS A 163 -5.07 4.79 16.74
CA HIS A 163 -4.85 5.77 17.79
C HIS A 163 -4.43 7.13 17.20
N PRO A 164 -4.99 8.26 17.66
CA PRO A 164 -4.68 9.59 17.12
C PRO A 164 -3.19 9.90 17.06
N ASP A 165 -2.44 9.59 18.13
CA ASP A 165 -1.01 9.84 18.18
C ASP A 165 -0.20 8.93 17.24
N ALA A 166 -0.66 7.70 17.00
CA ALA A 166 -0.03 6.82 16.01
C ALA A 166 -0.25 7.35 14.59
N LEU A 167 -1.49 7.75 14.28
CA LEU A 167 -1.83 8.38 12.99
C LEU A 167 -1.08 9.70 12.78
N ALA A 168 -0.91 10.50 13.83
CA ALA A 168 -0.12 11.72 13.79
C ALA A 168 1.35 11.41 13.50
N TRP A 169 1.94 10.44 14.20
CA TRP A 169 3.31 10.00 13.95
C TRP A 169 3.51 9.53 12.51
N LEU A 170 2.63 8.66 12.00
CA LEU A 170 2.72 8.15 10.62
C LEU A 170 2.60 9.30 9.61
N ARG A 171 1.67 10.24 9.81
CA ARG A 171 1.54 11.40 8.94
C ARG A 171 2.80 12.26 8.95
N THR A 172 3.41 12.49 10.10
CA THR A 172 4.63 13.30 10.20
C THR A 172 5.86 12.59 9.63
N GLN A 173 6.04 11.31 9.95
CA GLN A 173 7.26 10.57 9.59
C GLN A 173 7.17 9.96 8.20
N TRP A 174 6.01 9.45 7.82
CA TRP A 174 5.81 8.80 6.53
C TRP A 174 5.05 9.65 5.53
N GLY A 175 4.17 10.56 5.96
CA GLY A 175 3.27 11.33 5.07
C GLY A 175 1.96 10.63 4.74
N VAL A 176 1.78 9.41 5.24
CA VAL A 176 0.61 8.55 5.02
C VAL A 176 0.17 8.00 6.37
N THR A 177 -1.12 7.78 6.55
CA THR A 177 -1.68 7.17 7.77
C THR A 177 -1.84 5.65 7.66
N ASP A 178 -1.67 5.14 6.46
CA ASP A 178 -1.63 3.71 6.17
C ASP A 178 -0.37 3.40 5.34
N GLY A 179 0.15 2.18 5.47
CA GLY A 179 1.33 1.78 4.72
C GLY A 179 1.11 1.85 3.20
N LEU A 180 2.20 1.70 2.42
CA LEU A 180 2.09 1.70 0.96
C LEU A 180 1.34 0.46 0.48
N ARG A 181 0.22 0.65 -0.23
CA ARG A 181 -0.60 -0.46 -0.69
C ARG A 181 -0.16 -0.98 -2.05
N GLN A 182 -0.18 -2.31 -2.18
CA GLN A 182 0.13 -3.02 -3.43
C GLN A 182 1.46 -2.57 -4.06
N ALA A 183 2.47 -2.35 -3.22
CA ALA A 183 3.79 -1.98 -3.69
C ALA A 183 4.35 -3.04 -4.65
N ARG A 184 4.78 -2.58 -5.83
CA ARG A 184 5.31 -3.43 -6.90
C ARG A 184 6.49 -2.79 -7.60
N LEU A 185 7.36 -3.61 -8.18
CA LEU A 185 8.39 -3.14 -9.09
C LEU A 185 7.78 -2.75 -10.44
N LEU A 186 8.25 -1.64 -11.01
CA LEU A 186 7.92 -1.24 -12.37
C LEU A 186 8.87 -1.93 -13.34
N ALA A 187 8.33 -2.59 -14.37
CA ALA A 187 9.13 -3.35 -15.34
C ALA A 187 10.06 -2.46 -16.20
N ARG A 188 9.66 -1.22 -16.47
CA ARG A 188 10.41 -0.28 -17.33
C ARG A 188 10.44 1.12 -16.70
N PRO A 189 11.23 1.32 -15.64
CA PRO A 189 11.39 2.64 -15.04
C PRO A 189 12.07 3.59 -16.04
N LYS A 190 11.59 4.82 -16.14
CA LYS A 190 12.15 5.84 -17.04
C LYS A 190 12.95 6.86 -16.21
N PRO A 191 14.29 6.90 -16.30
CA PRO A 191 15.12 7.77 -15.47
C PRO A 191 15.08 9.27 -15.82
N GLY A 192 14.09 9.77 -16.57
CA GLY A 192 14.00 11.18 -16.97
C GLY A 192 15.11 11.67 -17.92
N GLY A 193 16.22 10.95 -18.06
CA GLY A 193 17.37 11.26 -18.91
C GLY A 193 18.34 10.07 -19.04
N ARG A 194 19.48 10.28 -19.71
CA ARG A 194 20.52 9.25 -19.85
C ARG A 194 21.28 9.12 -18.53
N LEU A 195 21.39 7.88 -18.03
CA LEU A 195 22.17 7.59 -16.84
C LEU A 195 23.68 7.52 -17.17
N PRO A 196 24.56 8.06 -16.30
CA PRO A 196 26.00 7.84 -16.38
C PRO A 196 26.38 6.36 -16.30
N ALA A 197 27.60 6.03 -16.74
CA ALA A 197 28.15 4.69 -16.61
C ALA A 197 28.19 4.25 -15.14
N GLY A 198 27.87 2.99 -14.86
CA GLY A 198 27.83 2.44 -13.50
C GLY A 198 26.59 2.80 -12.68
N GLN A 199 25.69 3.64 -13.20
CA GLN A 199 24.41 3.93 -12.54
C GLN A 199 23.28 2.99 -13.00
N LYS A 200 22.34 2.75 -12.10
CA LYS A 200 21.10 2.00 -12.35
C LYS A 200 19.89 2.83 -11.95
N VAL A 201 18.74 2.39 -12.44
CA VAL A 201 17.42 2.91 -12.06
C VAL A 201 16.51 1.76 -11.69
N ILE A 202 15.70 1.99 -10.67
CA ILE A 202 14.59 1.14 -10.25
C ILE A 202 13.34 2.01 -10.14
N GLY A 203 12.17 1.41 -10.37
CA GLY A 203 10.89 2.08 -10.15
C GLY A 203 9.96 1.24 -9.30
N TYR A 204 9.17 1.91 -8.48
CA TYR A 204 8.11 1.32 -7.67
C TYR A 204 6.77 1.97 -8.03
N GLY A 205 5.73 1.16 -8.05
CA GLY A 205 4.34 1.62 -8.11
C GLY A 205 3.61 1.20 -6.84
N PHE A 206 2.80 2.08 -6.27
CA PHE A 206 2.00 1.79 -5.08
C PHE A 206 0.84 2.78 -4.95
N PHE A 207 -0.12 2.45 -4.07
CA PHE A 207 -1.27 3.30 -3.77
C PHE A 207 -1.19 3.86 -2.35
N THR A 208 -1.72 5.06 -2.17
CA THR A 208 -1.98 5.71 -0.88
C THR A 208 -3.40 6.25 -0.84
N ALA A 209 -3.96 6.45 0.35
CA ALA A 209 -5.23 7.15 0.49
C ALA A 209 -5.06 8.61 0.00
N ALA A 210 -6.01 9.13 -0.78
CA ALA A 210 -6.00 10.54 -1.16
C ALA A 210 -6.39 11.40 0.06
N PRO A 211 -5.76 12.57 0.29
CA PRO A 211 -4.73 13.23 -0.53
C PRO A 211 -3.28 12.90 -0.10
N GLU A 212 -3.05 11.81 0.63
CA GLU A 212 -1.78 11.50 1.27
C GLU A 212 -0.69 11.18 0.24
N THR A 213 0.51 11.70 0.50
CA THR A 213 1.70 11.42 -0.31
C THR A 213 2.87 11.13 0.63
N PRO A 214 3.69 10.10 0.38
CA PRO A 214 4.73 9.69 1.30
C PRO A 214 5.99 10.60 1.24
N GLN A 215 5.82 11.88 0.95
CA GLN A 215 6.92 12.83 0.76
C GLN A 215 7.86 12.92 1.99
N PRO A 216 7.37 12.93 3.24
CA PRO A 216 8.22 12.88 4.43
C PRO A 216 9.09 11.61 4.51
N ALA A 217 8.53 10.43 4.17
CA ALA A 217 9.33 9.21 4.08
C ALA A 217 10.42 9.34 3.02
N ILE A 218 10.09 9.86 1.84
CA ILE A 218 11.08 10.03 0.76
C ILE A 218 12.19 11.01 1.16
N ALA A 219 11.87 12.14 1.79
CA ALA A 219 12.87 13.10 2.26
C ALA A 219 13.83 12.49 3.31
N THR A 220 13.30 11.63 4.18
CA THR A 220 14.12 10.89 5.15
C THR A 220 15.05 9.90 4.44
N LEU A 221 14.55 9.19 3.43
CA LEU A 221 15.35 8.26 2.63
C LEU A 221 16.43 8.97 1.81
N GLU A 222 16.14 10.14 1.24
CA GLU A 222 17.14 10.98 0.56
C GLU A 222 18.29 11.35 1.49
N SER A 223 18.00 11.64 2.75
CA SER A 223 19.02 11.96 3.76
C SER A 223 19.84 10.73 4.17
N GLN A 224 19.22 9.56 4.29
CA GLN A 224 19.90 8.30 4.65
C GLN A 224 20.70 7.70 3.48
N TRP A 225 20.31 7.98 2.23
CA TRP A 225 20.91 7.45 1.02
C TRP A 225 21.38 8.58 0.09
N PRO A 226 22.39 9.38 0.49
CA PRO A 226 22.78 10.58 -0.26
C PRO A 226 23.34 10.30 -1.66
N ALA A 227 23.78 9.07 -1.92
CA ALA A 227 24.23 8.63 -3.25
C ALA A 227 23.08 8.27 -4.21
N LEU A 228 21.84 8.19 -3.70
CA LEU A 228 20.64 7.90 -4.48
C LEU A 228 19.84 9.18 -4.73
N ARG A 229 19.11 9.19 -5.83
CA ARG A 229 18.14 10.24 -6.17
C ARG A 229 16.76 9.64 -6.23
N PHE A 230 15.79 10.28 -5.59
CA PHE A 230 14.42 9.83 -5.52
C PHE A 230 13.53 10.82 -6.27
N TRP A 231 12.61 10.29 -7.08
CA TRP A 231 11.59 11.09 -7.76
C TRP A 231 10.24 10.44 -7.54
N LEU A 232 9.43 11.07 -6.71
CA LEU A 232 8.04 10.69 -6.46
C LEU A 232 7.13 11.49 -7.39
N THR A 233 6.18 10.82 -8.04
CA THR A 233 5.20 11.49 -8.90
C THR A 233 3.84 10.82 -8.75
N PRO A 234 2.80 11.56 -8.31
CA PRO A 234 1.43 11.05 -8.35
C PRO A 234 0.99 10.88 -9.81
N ARG A 235 0.25 9.82 -10.08
CA ARG A 235 -0.33 9.48 -11.37
C ARG A 235 -1.84 9.31 -11.20
N PRO A 236 -2.65 9.71 -12.19
CA PRO A 236 -4.04 9.27 -12.22
C PRO A 236 -4.07 7.74 -12.21
N ALA A 237 -4.97 7.15 -11.43
CA ALA A 237 -5.21 5.71 -11.49
C ALA A 237 -5.67 5.39 -12.92
N GLY A 238 -4.85 4.64 -13.65
CA GLY A 238 -5.15 4.20 -15.02
C GLY A 238 -5.85 2.86 -15.05
#